data_AF-A0A1B9G5W7-F1
#
_entry.id   AF-A0A1B9G5W7-F1
#
_cell.length_a   1.000
_cell.length_b   1.000
_cell.length_c   1.000
_cell.angle_alpha   90.00
_cell.angle_beta   90.00
_cell.angle_gamma   90.00
#
_symmetry.space_group_name_H-M   'P 1'
#
loop_
_entity.id
_entity.type
_entity.pdbx_description
1 polymer ?
#
loop_
_entity_poly.entity_id
_entity_poly.type
_entity_poly.pdbx_seq_one_letter_code
_entity_poly.pdbx_strand_id
1 'polypeptide(L)'
;MNGSSLHSSRRSTLASRPGDMRDARLSMAAGDGGFMGRTPQTARNMPSSVRRSSVFASTGRARPSVAPGLYSNVPARDPRPIRDKGFQANCMRNVNDYLVSARYPAPLTPKTLISPTAKEFQSIFRFLVESLVDQGSGWGKKFEDDALMVLKDLKYPGMESVSKTAFTAPGAPQSWFGMLAMLNWLVEICKAHENWNDGHIISDPILLSPHQLPLDHPNIEDRLLWDFASKTYDQWFDGGAEEFEEAERELEVLYDRMATTAVGESQKLETAYTKRNLELQQLHAQEPPLKRLEGEYIQLLEDKNKFIAFIDLHKQKAEKTRQAILKIREAISGQDQDLTNQRSELAHIESAVAAQNLTPDEVTRMNHERESLNRGLDDLRTKIAEASQMSYDQEMMVTKSMDRFETLLADYTALCHQIGLLSRSSDFASADNLDPDYKIEIDLGIEDLDELRTFGSRMRITIWQGLQNLRERYRQELLDLSNIKISLEDHCDRLGQQVESQLEEVGTLEVKLKMVHEQAEAAQNKLTTENSHTNKVIAQLENEVTNMLAASQQGVLVTQSQLESTRIAFTELRHKAAILQDSLLAQVGSHIDVIIKAKEHAANSLRSIKSLAETQ
;
A
#
# COMPACT_ATOMS: atom_id res chain seq x y z
N MET A 1 -10.21 -0.35 24.55
CA MET A 1 -10.14 -1.81 24.76
C MET A 1 -11.55 -2.30 24.97
N ASN A 2 -12.14 -2.85 23.90
CA ASN A 2 -12.59 -4.26 23.76
C ASN A 2 -13.96 -4.46 24.45
N GLY A 3 -15.08 -4.66 23.76
CA GLY A 3 -15.40 -5.71 22.75
C GLY A 3 -16.47 -6.60 23.39
N SER A 4 -17.64 -6.90 22.83
CA SER A 4 -17.92 -7.89 21.76
C SER A 4 -19.45 -7.94 21.56
N SER A 5 -20.02 -7.81 20.34
CA SER A 5 -20.44 -8.88 19.39
C SER A 5 -21.76 -9.58 19.81
N LEU A 6 -22.72 -10.01 18.98
CA LEU A 6 -22.86 -10.46 17.58
C LEU A 6 -24.31 -10.15 17.10
N HIS A 7 -24.61 -9.96 15.81
CA HIS A 7 -25.03 -11.08 14.95
C HIS A 7 -24.91 -10.79 13.45
N SER A 8 -24.55 -11.85 12.73
CA SER A 8 -24.16 -11.96 11.33
C SER A 8 -25.30 -12.40 10.43
N SER A 9 -25.25 -12.04 9.14
CA SER A 9 -25.43 -13.02 8.06
C SER A 9 -24.77 -12.56 6.75
N ARG A 10 -23.99 -13.48 6.18
CA ARG A 10 -23.18 -13.36 4.95
C ARG A 10 -24.02 -13.75 3.72
N ARG A 11 -23.76 -13.14 2.55
CA ARG A 11 -23.24 -13.89 1.38
C ARG A 11 -22.69 -12.97 0.28
N SER A 12 -21.63 -13.47 -0.32
CA SER A 12 -20.76 -12.94 -1.39
C SER A 12 -21.35 -13.16 -2.79
N THR A 13 -21.00 -12.33 -3.78
CA THR A 13 -20.36 -12.75 -5.05
C THR A 13 -19.97 -11.54 -5.94
N LEU A 14 -18.90 -11.74 -6.71
CA LEU A 14 -18.18 -10.81 -7.58
C LEU A 14 -18.88 -10.49 -8.92
N ALA A 15 -18.57 -9.29 -9.41
CA ALA A 15 -18.30 -8.87 -10.80
C ALA A 15 -19.14 -9.43 -11.98
N SER A 16 -19.77 -8.53 -12.74
CA SER A 16 -19.37 -8.20 -14.14
C SER A 16 -20.39 -7.26 -14.82
N ARG A 17 -19.85 -6.29 -15.57
CA ARG A 17 -20.49 -5.48 -16.62
C ARG A 17 -21.20 -6.37 -17.66
N PRO A 18 -22.25 -5.91 -18.37
CA PRO A 18 -22.03 -5.09 -19.57
C PRO A 18 -23.12 -4.07 -19.96
N GLY A 19 -22.72 -3.13 -20.83
CA GLY A 19 -23.50 -2.73 -22.01
C GLY A 19 -24.61 -1.70 -21.82
N ASP A 20 -24.27 -0.42 -21.93
CA ASP A 20 -25.22 0.67 -22.10
C ASP A 20 -25.52 0.85 -23.60
N MET A 21 -26.78 0.63 -23.99
CA MET A 21 -27.30 0.87 -25.34
C MET A 21 -28.00 2.22 -25.38
N ARG A 22 -27.46 3.07 -26.25
CA ARG A 22 -28.14 3.93 -27.24
C ARG A 22 -29.62 4.29 -27.07
N ASP A 23 -29.82 5.59 -27.28
CA ASP A 23 -30.92 6.29 -27.98
C ASP A 23 -31.78 7.16 -27.07
N ALA A 24 -31.54 8.48 -27.09
CA ALA A 24 -31.97 9.44 -28.12
C ALA A 24 -33.45 9.80 -27.95
N ARG A 25 -33.61 10.96 -27.29
CA ARG A 25 -34.79 11.81 -27.27
C ARG A 25 -35.30 12.05 -28.68
N LEU A 26 -36.61 11.97 -28.91
CA LEU A 26 -37.32 12.88 -29.81
C LEU A 26 -38.78 13.03 -29.34
N SER A 27 -39.15 14.27 -29.02
CA SER A 27 -40.52 14.75 -28.87
C SER A 27 -41.08 15.08 -30.26
N MET A 28 -42.35 14.74 -30.47
CA MET A 28 -43.14 15.06 -31.67
C MET A 28 -44.19 16.15 -31.38
N ALA A 29 -44.71 16.70 -32.50
CA ALA A 29 -45.86 17.57 -32.73
C ALA A 29 -45.50 19.07 -32.82
N ALA A 30 -45.34 19.68 -34.00
CA ALA A 30 -46.21 19.86 -35.19
C ALA A 30 -47.19 21.04 -35.06
N GLY A 31 -47.17 21.93 -36.06
CA GLY A 31 -48.26 22.86 -36.36
C GLY A 31 -47.87 24.16 -37.07
N ASP A 32 -48.28 24.28 -38.34
CA ASP A 32 -48.47 25.48 -39.18
C ASP A 32 -47.26 26.31 -39.67
N GLY A 33 -47.19 26.80 -40.91
CA GLY A 33 -48.14 26.78 -42.04
C GLY A 33 -47.93 28.01 -42.96
N GLY A 34 -47.47 27.78 -44.20
CA GLY A 34 -47.59 28.68 -45.38
C GLY A 34 -46.46 29.71 -45.61
N PHE A 35 -46.21 30.26 -46.81
CA PHE A 35 -46.56 29.97 -48.22
C PHE A 35 -45.79 31.01 -49.09
N MET A 36 -45.54 30.69 -50.38
CA MET A 36 -44.87 31.46 -51.48
C MET A 36 -43.32 31.44 -51.52
N GLY A 37 -42.64 31.17 -52.65
CA GLY A 37 -43.09 30.87 -54.00
C GLY A 37 -41.91 30.76 -54.99
N ARG A 38 -42.09 29.87 -55.98
CA ARG A 38 -41.61 29.89 -57.39
C ARG A 38 -40.12 29.76 -57.73
N THR A 39 -39.83 28.64 -58.41
CA THR A 39 -38.69 28.33 -59.32
C THR A 39 -38.95 28.98 -60.71
N PRO A 40 -38.02 29.01 -61.72
CA PRO A 40 -37.45 27.81 -62.37
C PRO A 40 -35.97 27.86 -62.86
N GLN A 41 -35.39 26.66 -62.90
CA GLN A 41 -34.41 26.03 -63.81
C GLN A 41 -33.67 26.90 -64.87
N THR A 42 -32.37 26.66 -65.04
CA THR A 42 -31.83 25.81 -66.14
C THR A 42 -30.29 25.67 -66.13
N ALA A 43 -29.87 24.49 -66.62
CA ALA A 43 -28.65 24.18 -67.37
C ALA A 43 -27.26 24.06 -66.68
N ARG A 44 -26.75 22.83 -66.80
CA ARG A 44 -25.36 22.36 -66.67
C ARG A 44 -24.38 23.13 -67.57
N ASN A 45 -23.17 23.39 -67.08
CA ASN A 45 -21.92 22.80 -67.58
C ASN A 45 -20.68 23.30 -66.80
N MET A 46 -19.82 22.33 -66.45
CA MET A 46 -18.45 22.45 -65.90
C MET A 46 -17.50 23.03 -67.00
N PRO A 47 -16.35 23.70 -66.71
CA PRO A 47 -15.19 23.01 -66.14
C PRO A 47 -14.22 23.76 -65.19
N SER A 48 -13.61 22.95 -64.31
CA SER A 48 -12.18 22.88 -63.90
C SER A 48 -11.46 24.17 -63.47
N SER A 49 -11.30 24.37 -62.17
CA SER A 49 -10.07 24.09 -61.37
C SER A 49 -8.93 25.11 -61.52
N VAL A 50 -9.05 26.20 -60.78
CA VAL A 50 -7.92 27.02 -60.29
C VAL A 50 -7.81 26.75 -58.78
N ARG A 51 -6.78 26.01 -58.35
CA ARG A 51 -6.45 25.88 -56.92
C ARG A 51 -5.44 26.97 -56.53
N ARG A 52 -5.96 28.02 -55.90
CA ARG A 52 -5.19 28.93 -55.04
C ARG A 52 -5.09 28.34 -53.63
N SER A 53 -3.95 28.59 -53.01
CA SER A 53 -3.59 28.30 -51.64
C SER A 53 -4.46 29.06 -50.63
N SER A 54 -4.75 28.42 -49.50
CA SER A 54 -5.23 29.11 -48.30
C SER A 54 -4.54 28.57 -47.05
N VAL A 55 -3.83 29.49 -46.42
CA VAL A 55 -3.48 29.59 -45.02
C VAL A 55 -4.73 29.34 -44.15
N PHE A 56 -4.66 28.43 -43.19
CA PHE A 56 -5.07 28.68 -41.79
C PHE A 56 -4.76 27.45 -40.92
N ALA A 57 -4.07 27.70 -39.82
CA ALA A 57 -3.74 26.75 -38.78
C ALA A 57 -4.98 26.46 -37.91
N SER A 58 -5.24 25.19 -37.64
CA SER A 58 -6.18 24.72 -36.62
C SER A 58 -5.44 23.90 -35.58
N THR A 59 -5.54 24.36 -34.34
CA THR A 59 -5.07 23.79 -33.09
C THR A 59 -5.51 22.34 -32.88
N GLY A 60 -4.55 21.46 -32.56
CA GLY A 60 -4.81 20.11 -32.11
C GLY A 60 -3.56 19.53 -31.43
N ARG A 61 -3.65 19.32 -30.12
CA ARG A 61 -2.61 18.74 -29.25
C ARG A 61 -2.10 17.41 -29.80
N ALA A 62 -0.80 17.34 -30.09
CA ALA A 62 -0.01 16.13 -29.99
C ALA A 62 1.45 16.52 -29.76
N ARG A 63 2.02 16.08 -28.63
CA ARG A 63 3.48 15.95 -28.47
C ARG A 63 3.95 14.87 -29.44
N PRO A 64 5.11 15.07 -30.11
CA PRO A 64 6.00 13.94 -30.31
C PRO A 64 7.39 14.25 -29.76
N SER A 65 7.80 13.37 -28.87
CA SER A 65 9.18 13.10 -28.47
C SER A 65 10.09 12.92 -29.69
N VAL A 66 11.19 13.65 -29.68
CA VAL A 66 12.30 13.52 -30.63
C VAL A 66 12.98 12.17 -30.41
N ALA A 67 12.82 11.28 -31.39
CA ALA A 67 13.77 10.20 -31.65
C ALA A 67 14.43 10.53 -33.01
N PRO A 68 15.77 10.67 -33.09
CA PRO A 68 16.46 11.01 -34.33
C PRO A 68 16.54 9.76 -35.21
N GLY A 69 15.64 9.68 -36.19
CA GLY A 69 15.55 8.56 -37.13
C GLY A 69 15.45 9.04 -38.56
N LEU A 70 16.43 8.63 -39.35
CA LEU A 70 16.37 8.45 -40.81
C LEU A 70 15.92 9.67 -41.63
N TYR A 71 16.91 10.47 -42.02
CA TYR A 71 16.83 11.22 -43.27
C TYR A 71 16.50 10.24 -44.40
N SER A 72 15.38 10.51 -45.07
CA SER A 72 15.12 10.01 -46.40
C SER A 72 16.23 10.56 -47.31
N ASN A 73 17.24 9.73 -47.58
CA ASN A 73 18.27 10.00 -48.58
C ASN A 73 17.65 9.81 -49.98
N VAL A 74 16.65 10.64 -50.33
CA VAL A 74 16.40 10.91 -51.75
C VAL A 74 17.58 11.77 -52.18
N PRO A 75 18.43 11.32 -53.11
CA PRO A 75 19.50 12.17 -53.61
C PRO A 75 18.89 13.48 -54.10
N ALA A 76 19.41 14.60 -53.59
CA ALA A 76 18.90 15.92 -53.89
C ALA A 76 19.08 16.18 -55.39
N ARG A 77 17.99 16.05 -56.14
CA ARG A 77 17.96 16.38 -57.56
C ARG A 77 18.35 17.85 -57.71
N ASP A 78 19.30 18.13 -58.61
CA ASP A 78 19.82 19.48 -58.86
C ASP A 78 18.67 20.51 -58.96
N PRO A 79 18.60 21.49 -58.04
CA PRO A 79 17.48 22.44 -57.98
C PRO A 79 17.59 23.52 -59.07
N ARG A 80 18.72 23.61 -59.78
CA ARG A 80 18.94 24.65 -60.78
C ARG A 80 18.11 24.35 -62.03
N PRO A 81 17.49 25.37 -62.66
CA PRO A 81 16.73 25.20 -63.90
C PRO A 81 17.67 25.07 -65.10
N ILE A 82 18.52 24.05 -65.13
CA ILE A 82 19.58 23.86 -66.13
C ILE A 82 19.04 23.75 -67.58
N ARG A 83 17.76 23.39 -67.74
CA ARG A 83 17.09 23.29 -69.05
C ARG A 83 16.47 24.62 -69.52
N ASP A 84 16.35 25.62 -68.65
CA ASP A 84 15.80 26.92 -68.99
C ASP A 84 16.77 27.76 -69.83
N LYS A 85 16.25 28.41 -70.88
CA LYS A 85 17.09 29.17 -71.83
C LYS A 85 17.59 30.49 -71.26
N GLY A 86 16.83 31.13 -70.39
CA GLY A 86 17.25 32.35 -69.69
C GLY A 86 18.39 32.05 -68.71
N PHE A 87 18.25 30.97 -67.94
CA PHE A 87 19.32 30.49 -67.04
C PHE A 87 20.61 30.17 -67.81
N GLN A 88 20.52 29.41 -68.90
CA GLN A 88 21.67 29.10 -69.76
C GLN A 88 22.37 30.36 -70.27
N ALA A 89 21.61 31.36 -70.75
CA ALA A 89 22.16 32.62 -71.23
C ALA A 89 22.90 33.39 -70.12
N ASN A 90 22.35 33.42 -68.91
CA ASN A 90 22.98 34.06 -67.77
C ASN A 90 24.26 33.35 -67.34
N CYS A 91 24.27 32.01 -67.30
CA CYS A 91 25.48 31.24 -67.00
C CYS A 91 26.59 31.49 -68.03
N MET A 92 26.26 31.48 -69.33
CA MET A 92 27.25 31.77 -70.38
C MET A 92 27.82 33.18 -70.22
N ARG A 93 26.98 34.18 -69.96
CA ARG A 93 27.43 35.56 -69.74
C ARG A 93 28.37 35.64 -68.54
N ASN A 94 27.96 35.09 -67.40
CA ASN A 94 28.72 35.15 -66.17
C ASN A 94 30.09 34.46 -66.27
N VAL A 95 30.14 33.28 -66.91
CA VAL A 95 31.39 32.56 -67.17
C VAL A 95 32.28 33.38 -68.12
N ASN A 96 31.73 33.92 -69.20
CA ASN A 96 32.50 34.74 -70.13
C ASN A 96 33.08 35.99 -69.46
N ASP A 97 32.26 36.71 -68.70
CA ASP A 97 32.66 37.96 -68.04
C ASP A 97 33.79 37.70 -67.03
N TYR A 98 33.69 36.62 -66.25
CA TYR A 98 34.74 36.23 -65.31
C TYR A 98 36.04 35.82 -66.01
N LEU A 99 35.98 35.02 -67.08
CA LEU A 99 37.18 34.62 -67.82
C LEU A 99 37.89 35.84 -68.44
N VAL A 100 37.14 36.84 -68.89
CA VAL A 100 37.70 38.10 -69.39
C VAL A 100 38.33 38.92 -68.25
N SER A 101 37.68 39.03 -67.09
CA SER A 101 38.20 39.78 -65.94
C SER A 101 39.45 39.13 -65.34
N ALA A 102 39.45 37.80 -65.22
CA ALA A 102 40.56 37.00 -64.69
C ALA A 102 41.72 36.81 -65.70
N ARG A 103 41.67 37.45 -66.88
CA ARG A 103 42.71 37.39 -67.93
C ARG A 103 42.98 35.97 -68.44
N TYR A 104 41.93 35.21 -68.74
CA TYR A 104 42.05 33.88 -69.32
C TYR A 104 42.93 33.87 -70.59
N PRO A 105 43.96 33.01 -70.68
CA PRO A 105 45.01 33.14 -71.69
C PRO A 105 44.65 32.67 -73.11
N ALA A 106 43.56 31.90 -73.28
CA ALA A 106 43.15 31.37 -74.58
C ALA A 106 42.01 32.21 -75.21
N PRO A 107 41.88 32.25 -76.56
CA PRO A 107 40.89 33.10 -77.23
C PRO A 107 39.46 32.65 -76.93
N LEU A 108 38.64 33.56 -76.39
CA LEU A 108 37.20 33.35 -76.20
C LEU A 108 36.44 33.82 -77.45
N THR A 109 35.75 32.92 -78.14
CA THR A 109 34.85 33.27 -79.25
C THR A 109 33.39 33.24 -78.79
N PRO A 110 32.48 33.98 -79.45
CA PRO A 110 31.05 33.94 -79.12
C PRO A 110 30.40 32.54 -79.20
N LYS A 111 31.07 31.57 -79.83
CA LYS A 111 30.61 30.17 -79.94
C LYS A 111 31.20 29.24 -78.88
N THR A 112 32.28 29.65 -78.20
CA THR A 112 33.04 28.80 -77.27
C THR A 112 32.17 28.27 -76.13
N LEU A 113 31.21 29.04 -75.60
CA LEU A 113 30.30 28.59 -74.54
C LEU A 113 28.93 28.07 -75.04
N ILE A 114 28.72 27.98 -76.35
CA ILE A 114 27.48 27.42 -76.93
C ILE A 114 27.61 25.91 -77.13
N SER A 115 28.75 25.45 -77.63
CA SER A 115 29.10 24.03 -77.77
C SER A 115 30.63 23.89 -77.80
N PRO A 116 31.30 23.90 -76.64
CA PRO A 116 32.75 23.80 -76.59
C PRO A 116 33.25 22.43 -77.02
N THR A 117 34.42 22.43 -77.65
CA THR A 117 35.22 21.20 -77.82
C THR A 117 35.73 20.72 -76.47
N ALA A 118 36.09 19.43 -76.38
CA ALA A 118 36.66 18.86 -75.16
C ALA A 118 37.93 19.61 -74.70
N LYS A 119 38.77 20.08 -75.63
CA LYS A 119 39.99 20.84 -75.31
C LYS A 119 39.70 22.23 -74.73
N GLU A 120 38.74 22.95 -75.31
CA GLU A 120 38.31 24.26 -74.81
C GLU A 120 37.70 24.12 -73.41
N PHE A 121 36.81 23.16 -73.22
CA PHE A 121 36.22 22.88 -71.92
C PHE A 121 37.29 22.55 -70.87
N GLN A 122 38.22 21.64 -71.18
CA GLN A 122 39.31 21.27 -70.28
C GLN A 122 40.14 22.49 -69.90
N SER A 123 40.53 23.31 -70.87
CA SER A 123 41.33 24.50 -70.60
C SER A 123 40.61 25.50 -69.69
N ILE A 124 39.32 25.74 -69.92
CA ILE A 124 38.50 26.62 -69.06
C ILE A 124 38.39 26.02 -67.65
N PHE A 125 38.08 24.73 -67.53
CA PHE A 125 37.96 24.06 -66.23
C PHE A 125 39.26 24.12 -65.42
N ARG A 126 40.41 23.83 -66.05
CA ARG A 126 41.72 23.90 -65.40
C ARG A 126 42.01 25.29 -64.87
N PHE A 127 41.79 26.30 -65.70
CA PHE A 127 42.00 27.69 -65.31
C PHE A 127 41.17 28.10 -64.09
N LEU A 128 39.89 27.72 -64.06
CA LEU A 128 39.02 28.03 -62.90
C LEU A 128 39.48 27.32 -61.63
N VAL A 129 39.89 26.05 -61.74
CA VAL A 129 40.40 25.28 -60.59
C VAL A 129 41.73 25.83 -60.09
N GLU A 130 42.65 26.16 -60.99
CA GLU A 130 43.96 26.76 -60.65
C GLU A 130 43.79 28.16 -60.04
N SER A 131 42.73 28.89 -60.40
CA SER A 131 42.39 30.17 -59.76
C SER A 131 41.87 30.01 -58.32
N LEU A 132 41.36 28.82 -57.97
CA LEU A 132 40.79 28.51 -56.64
C LEU A 132 41.79 27.86 -55.70
N VAL A 133 42.54 26.91 -56.23
CA VAL A 133 43.47 26.09 -55.48
C VAL A 133 44.80 26.23 -56.19
N ASP A 134 45.81 26.75 -55.51
CA ASP A 134 47.17 26.79 -56.03
C ASP A 134 47.70 25.36 -56.18
N GLN A 135 47.39 24.73 -57.31
CA GLN A 135 47.77 23.35 -57.60
C GLN A 135 49.21 23.35 -58.13
N GLY A 136 50.17 23.39 -57.20
CA GLY A 136 51.60 23.18 -57.46
C GLY A 136 51.98 21.79 -58.01
N SER A 137 51.02 20.94 -58.39
CA SER A 137 51.25 19.64 -59.03
C SER A 137 50.24 19.45 -60.17
N GLY A 138 50.73 19.37 -61.41
CA GLY A 138 49.91 19.41 -62.61
C GLY A 138 48.92 18.24 -62.77
N TRP A 139 47.98 18.41 -63.70
CA TRP A 139 46.96 17.44 -64.07
C TRP A 139 47.55 16.11 -64.56
N GLY A 140 46.96 14.99 -64.14
CA GLY A 140 47.32 13.64 -64.54
C GLY A 140 46.95 13.32 -66.00
N LYS A 141 47.29 12.09 -66.43
CA LYS A 141 47.07 11.64 -67.82
C LYS A 141 45.59 11.51 -68.20
N LYS A 142 44.70 11.31 -67.23
CA LYS A 142 43.25 11.17 -67.42
C LYS A 142 42.54 12.34 -66.75
N PHE A 143 42.33 13.40 -67.52
CA PHE A 143 41.69 14.63 -67.03
C PHE A 143 40.35 14.36 -66.35
N GLU A 144 39.55 13.41 -66.84
CA GLU A 144 38.20 13.17 -66.33
C GLU A 144 38.21 12.61 -64.89
N ASP A 145 39.22 11.82 -64.55
CA ASP A 145 39.38 11.25 -63.20
C ASP A 145 39.79 12.35 -62.20
N ASP A 146 40.73 13.21 -62.60
CA ASP A 146 41.17 14.34 -61.76
C ASP A 146 40.06 15.40 -61.62
N ALA A 147 39.34 15.71 -62.70
CA ALA A 147 38.23 16.67 -62.66
C ALA A 147 37.10 16.21 -61.74
N LEU A 148 36.75 14.92 -61.75
CA LEU A 148 35.77 14.35 -60.83
C LEU A 148 36.26 14.37 -59.37
N MET A 149 37.55 14.12 -59.14
CA MET A 149 38.16 14.18 -57.81
C MET A 149 38.12 15.61 -57.25
N VAL A 150 38.55 16.60 -58.05
CA VAL A 150 38.52 18.02 -57.66
C VAL A 150 37.10 18.47 -57.32
N LEU A 151 36.10 18.12 -58.13
CA LEU A 151 34.72 18.48 -57.83
C LEU A 151 34.19 17.81 -56.56
N LYS A 152 34.64 16.59 -56.27
CA LYS A 152 34.31 15.89 -55.02
C LYS A 152 34.94 16.59 -53.82
N ASP A 153 36.19 17.01 -53.92
CA ASP A 153 36.92 17.70 -52.84
C ASP A 153 36.38 19.12 -52.59
N LEU A 154 36.01 19.83 -53.66
CA LEU A 154 35.28 21.09 -53.61
C LEU A 154 33.80 20.92 -53.19
N LYS A 155 33.36 19.69 -52.93
CA LYS A 155 32.00 19.33 -52.51
C LYS A 155 30.92 19.89 -53.45
N TYR A 156 31.14 19.74 -54.75
CA TYR A 156 30.20 20.19 -55.75
C TYR A 156 28.79 19.60 -55.51
N PRO A 157 27.73 20.42 -55.34
CA PRO A 157 26.41 19.88 -55.04
C PRO A 157 25.80 19.04 -56.18
N GLY A 158 26.20 19.32 -57.43
CA GLY A 158 25.64 18.71 -58.63
C GLY A 158 26.34 17.44 -59.12
N MET A 159 27.09 16.73 -58.27
CA MET A 159 27.94 15.60 -58.69
C MET A 159 27.20 14.51 -59.49
N GLU A 160 25.93 14.24 -59.18
CA GLU A 160 25.14 13.23 -59.89
C GLU A 160 24.81 13.62 -61.34
N SER A 161 24.84 14.90 -61.65
CA SER A 161 24.57 15.41 -63.01
C SER A 161 25.80 15.36 -63.92
N VAL A 162 26.98 15.09 -63.35
CA VAL A 162 28.28 15.12 -64.06
C VAL A 162 28.89 13.73 -64.06
N SER A 163 28.79 13.03 -65.20
CA SER A 163 29.39 11.71 -65.39
C SER A 163 30.77 11.78 -66.03
N LYS A 164 31.57 10.71 -65.90
CA LYS A 164 32.84 10.56 -66.62
C LYS A 164 32.68 10.72 -68.15
N THR A 165 31.55 10.29 -68.70
CA THR A 165 31.21 10.46 -70.12
C THR A 165 30.84 11.90 -70.50
N ALA A 166 30.38 12.72 -69.55
CA ALA A 166 30.15 14.14 -69.80
C ALA A 166 31.45 14.90 -70.01
N PHE A 167 32.56 14.48 -69.38
CA PHE A 167 33.88 15.09 -69.57
C PHE A 167 34.57 14.71 -70.88
N THR A 168 34.28 13.53 -71.46
CA THR A 168 34.83 13.15 -72.76
C THR A 168 34.17 13.90 -73.92
N ALA A 169 32.87 14.23 -73.79
CA ALA A 169 32.09 15.00 -74.77
C ALA A 169 31.24 16.10 -74.10
N PRO A 170 31.88 17.17 -73.58
CA PRO A 170 31.19 18.19 -72.78
C PRO A 170 30.21 19.04 -73.60
N GLY A 171 30.50 19.29 -74.88
CA GLY A 171 29.64 20.09 -75.76
C GLY A 171 28.40 19.38 -76.33
N ALA A 172 28.11 18.14 -75.92
CA ALA A 172 26.95 17.42 -76.46
C ALA A 172 25.62 18.03 -75.95
N PRO A 173 24.56 18.11 -76.79
CA PRO A 173 23.38 18.94 -76.50
C PRO A 173 22.64 18.67 -75.19
N GLN A 174 22.73 17.46 -74.61
CA GLN A 174 22.08 17.12 -73.35
C GLN A 174 23.03 17.16 -72.13
N SER A 175 24.34 16.97 -72.33
CA SER A 175 25.34 17.04 -71.25
C SER A 175 25.82 18.46 -71.01
N TRP A 176 25.85 19.31 -72.05
CA TRP A 176 26.37 20.68 -71.96
C TRP A 176 25.66 21.52 -70.92
N PHE A 177 24.35 21.35 -70.72
CA PHE A 177 23.60 22.12 -69.72
C PHE A 177 24.13 21.91 -68.29
N GLY A 178 24.45 20.67 -67.93
CA GLY A 178 25.05 20.35 -66.62
C GLY A 178 26.48 20.85 -66.51
N MET A 179 27.27 20.70 -67.57
CA MET A 179 28.67 21.15 -67.63
C MET A 179 28.80 22.68 -67.55
N LEU A 180 27.93 23.42 -68.24
CA LEU A 180 27.86 24.87 -68.18
C LEU A 180 27.43 25.34 -66.78
N ALA A 181 26.42 24.70 -66.19
CA ALA A 181 25.99 25.02 -64.83
C ALA A 181 27.09 24.73 -63.80
N MET A 182 27.93 23.72 -64.03
CA MET A 182 29.11 23.42 -63.22
C MET A 182 30.21 24.46 -63.38
N LEU A 183 30.56 24.87 -64.61
CA LEU A 183 31.51 25.96 -64.84
C LEU A 183 31.04 27.27 -64.21
N ASN A 184 29.75 27.59 -64.33
CA ASN A 184 29.18 28.75 -63.67
C ASN A 184 29.31 28.67 -62.15
N TRP A 185 29.08 27.49 -61.57
CA TRP A 185 29.29 27.30 -60.13
C TRP A 185 30.76 27.46 -59.73
N LEU A 186 31.71 26.94 -60.50
CA LEU A 186 33.13 27.16 -60.25
C LEU A 186 33.47 28.66 -60.31
N VAL A 187 32.95 29.39 -61.29
CA VAL A 187 33.12 30.85 -61.39
C VAL A 187 32.56 31.59 -60.17
N GLU A 188 31.38 31.21 -59.69
CA GLU A 188 30.82 31.81 -58.45
C GLU A 188 31.70 31.52 -57.23
N ILE A 189 32.30 30.33 -57.15
CA ILE A 189 33.26 30.04 -56.07
C ILE A 189 34.52 30.87 -56.24
N CYS A 190 35.05 31.03 -57.45
CA CYS A 190 36.23 31.88 -57.68
C CYS A 190 35.97 33.30 -57.20
N LYS A 191 34.84 33.89 -57.60
CA LYS A 191 34.42 35.22 -57.14
C LYS A 191 34.23 35.29 -55.63
N ALA A 192 33.68 34.24 -55.02
CA ALA A 192 33.52 34.18 -53.57
C ALA A 192 34.87 34.09 -52.84
N HIS A 193 35.83 33.32 -53.39
CA HIS A 193 37.17 33.17 -52.85
C HIS A 193 37.97 34.49 -52.94
N GLU A 194 37.95 35.17 -54.08
CA GLU A 194 38.60 36.48 -54.26
C GLU A 194 38.11 37.52 -53.26
N ASN A 195 36.83 37.46 -52.88
CA ASN A 195 36.20 38.41 -51.99
C ASN A 195 36.04 37.88 -50.55
N TRP A 196 36.65 36.74 -50.19
CA TRP A 196 36.46 36.07 -48.88
C TRP A 196 36.99 36.87 -47.67
N ASN A 197 37.78 37.92 -47.89
CA ASN A 197 38.27 38.80 -46.82
C ASN A 197 37.65 40.22 -46.88
N ASP A 198 36.69 40.46 -47.79
CA ASP A 198 36.04 41.78 -47.88
C ASP A 198 34.91 41.88 -46.85
N GLY A 199 35.16 42.64 -45.78
CA GLY A 199 34.19 42.90 -44.71
C GLY A 199 32.91 43.62 -45.16
N HIS A 200 32.86 44.21 -46.37
CA HIS A 200 31.64 44.80 -46.93
C HIS A 200 30.73 43.80 -47.64
N ILE A 201 31.28 42.65 -48.03
CA ILE A 201 30.57 41.61 -48.78
C ILE A 201 30.16 40.46 -47.85
N ILE A 202 30.88 40.30 -46.74
CA ILE A 202 30.75 39.15 -45.83
C ILE A 202 29.97 39.53 -44.57
N SER A 203 28.98 38.70 -44.26
CA SER A 203 28.22 38.78 -43.01
C SER A 203 28.68 37.78 -41.95
N ASP A 204 29.78 37.06 -42.20
CA ASP A 204 30.36 36.13 -41.22
C ASP A 204 30.82 36.91 -40.00
N PRO A 205 30.21 36.68 -38.82
CA PRO A 205 30.63 37.29 -37.58
C PRO A 205 32.13 37.18 -37.40
N ILE A 206 32.81 36.08 -37.71
CA ILE A 206 34.24 35.87 -37.45
C ILE A 206 35.15 36.85 -38.21
N LEU A 207 34.75 37.29 -39.40
CA LEU A 207 35.56 38.15 -40.27
C LEU A 207 35.27 39.65 -40.10
N LEU A 208 34.21 40.00 -39.35
CA LEU A 208 33.86 41.39 -39.05
C LEU A 208 34.82 42.01 -38.01
N SER A 209 34.97 43.34 -38.02
CA SER A 209 35.68 44.02 -36.93
C SER A 209 34.87 43.89 -35.62
N PRO A 210 35.51 43.67 -34.45
CA PRO A 210 34.79 43.63 -33.17
C PRO A 210 33.93 44.87 -32.90
N HIS A 211 34.28 46.01 -33.48
CA HIS A 211 33.59 47.29 -33.29
C HIS A 211 32.19 47.33 -33.93
N GLN A 212 31.99 46.50 -34.96
CA GLN A 212 30.73 46.40 -35.71
C GLN A 212 29.78 45.37 -35.10
N LEU A 213 30.25 44.59 -34.13
CA LEU A 213 29.43 43.56 -33.50
C LEU A 213 28.51 44.17 -32.45
N PRO A 214 27.33 43.55 -32.23
CA PRO A 214 26.54 43.80 -31.05
C PRO A 214 27.35 43.52 -29.78
N LEU A 215 27.13 44.31 -28.73
CA LEU A 215 27.79 44.12 -27.43
C LEU A 215 27.41 42.77 -26.78
N ASP A 216 26.24 42.23 -27.14
CA ASP A 216 25.74 40.95 -26.66
C ASP A 216 26.31 39.75 -27.43
N HIS A 217 27.29 39.98 -28.32
CA HIS A 217 27.89 38.89 -29.09
C HIS A 217 28.61 37.91 -28.14
N PRO A 218 28.44 36.58 -28.32
CA PRO A 218 29.15 35.59 -27.53
C PRO A 218 30.66 35.81 -27.56
N ASN A 219 31.31 35.78 -26.40
CA ASN A 219 32.76 35.92 -26.25
C ASN A 219 33.31 37.22 -26.88
N ILE A 220 32.56 38.32 -26.82
CA ILE A 220 33.00 39.63 -27.33
C ILE A 220 34.32 40.08 -26.68
N GLU A 221 34.52 39.80 -25.39
CA GLU A 221 35.73 40.12 -24.64
C GLU A 221 36.97 39.40 -25.21
N ASP A 222 36.87 38.08 -25.40
CA ASP A 222 37.95 37.29 -26.01
C ASP A 222 38.29 37.82 -27.41
N ARG A 223 37.26 38.20 -28.16
CA ARG A 223 37.43 38.71 -29.51
C ARG A 223 38.12 40.07 -29.54
N LEU A 224 37.78 40.97 -28.62
CA LEU A 224 38.46 42.26 -28.44
C LEU A 224 39.92 42.04 -28.07
N LEU A 225 40.19 41.09 -27.18
CA LEU A 225 41.55 40.71 -26.81
C LEU A 225 42.35 40.19 -28.01
N TRP A 226 41.77 39.31 -28.83
CA TRP A 226 42.44 38.77 -30.02
C TRP A 226 42.69 39.83 -31.10
N ASP A 227 41.75 40.74 -31.33
CA ASP A 227 41.94 41.87 -32.26
C ASP A 227 43.05 42.81 -31.78
N PHE A 228 43.06 43.14 -30.48
CA PHE A 228 44.13 43.92 -29.88
C PHE A 228 45.48 43.20 -29.95
N ALA A 229 45.54 41.93 -29.55
CA ALA A 229 46.77 41.15 -29.52
C ALA A 229 47.35 40.93 -30.91
N SER A 230 46.53 40.67 -31.93
CA SER A 230 47.00 40.49 -33.31
C SER A 230 47.58 41.80 -33.88
N LYS A 231 46.85 42.92 -33.75
CA LYS A 231 47.33 44.24 -34.20
C LYS A 231 48.63 44.66 -33.51
N THR A 232 48.70 44.51 -32.18
CA THR A 232 49.89 44.89 -31.41
C THR A 232 51.06 43.95 -31.67
N TYR A 233 50.79 42.66 -31.91
CA TYR A 233 51.81 41.70 -32.30
C TYR A 233 52.44 42.03 -33.65
N ASP A 234 51.65 42.40 -34.66
CA ASP A 234 52.18 42.82 -35.97
C ASP A 234 53.04 44.08 -35.83
N GLN A 235 52.59 45.07 -35.05
CA GLN A 235 53.34 46.30 -34.78
C GLN A 235 54.64 46.03 -34.01
N TRP A 236 54.62 45.10 -33.06
CA TRP A 236 55.79 44.66 -32.33
C TRP A 236 56.77 43.88 -33.22
N PHE A 237 56.26 42.96 -34.03
CA PHE A 237 57.05 42.04 -34.84
C PHE A 237 57.73 42.76 -36.02
N ASP A 238 56.99 43.58 -36.77
CA ASP A 238 57.51 44.31 -37.93
C ASP A 238 58.16 45.64 -37.55
N GLY A 239 57.64 46.31 -36.51
CA GLY A 239 58.01 47.68 -36.15
C GLY A 239 58.86 47.83 -34.89
N GLY A 240 59.04 46.76 -34.10
CA GLY A 240 59.73 46.82 -32.80
C GLY A 240 59.07 47.76 -31.79
N ALA A 241 57.78 48.07 -31.97
CA ALA A 241 57.03 48.95 -31.09
C ALA A 241 56.87 48.31 -29.70
N GLU A 242 57.11 49.10 -28.64
CA GLU A 242 56.90 48.69 -27.24
C GLU A 242 55.62 49.32 -26.64
N GLU A 243 55.05 50.33 -27.30
CA GLU A 243 53.85 51.06 -26.87
C GLU A 243 52.81 51.08 -27.99
N PHE A 244 51.53 50.95 -27.64
CA PHE A 244 50.43 50.73 -28.59
C PHE A 244 49.24 51.67 -28.36
N GLU A 245 49.51 52.98 -28.21
CA GLU A 245 48.49 53.98 -27.82
C GLU A 245 47.22 53.98 -28.69
N GLU A 246 47.35 53.74 -30.00
CA GLU A 246 46.20 53.71 -30.91
C GLU A 246 45.30 52.49 -30.65
N ALA A 247 45.90 51.30 -30.50
CA ALA A 247 45.18 50.08 -30.20
C ALA A 247 44.56 50.12 -28.78
N GLU A 248 45.24 50.73 -27.82
CA GLU A 248 44.71 50.93 -26.45
C GLU A 248 43.50 51.86 -26.45
N ARG A 249 43.57 52.96 -27.22
CA ARG A 249 42.45 53.90 -27.36
C ARG A 249 41.23 53.27 -28.02
N GLU A 250 41.42 52.46 -29.06
CA GLU A 250 40.33 51.70 -29.70
C GLU A 250 39.63 50.77 -28.69
N LEU A 251 40.43 50.09 -27.86
CA LEU A 251 39.93 49.18 -26.83
C LEU A 251 39.17 49.94 -25.72
N GLU A 252 39.69 51.06 -25.25
CA GLU A 252 39.07 51.92 -24.22
C GLU A 252 37.67 52.38 -24.65
N VAL A 253 37.51 52.85 -25.89
CA VAL A 253 36.22 53.30 -26.43
C VAL A 253 35.16 52.19 -26.39
N LEU A 254 35.55 50.94 -26.61
CA LEU A 254 34.62 49.80 -26.60
C LEU A 254 34.24 49.40 -25.18
N TYR A 255 35.22 49.38 -24.26
CA TYR A 255 34.93 49.14 -22.84
C TYR A 255 34.05 50.23 -22.25
N ASP A 256 34.26 51.49 -22.59
CA ASP A 256 33.40 52.60 -22.16
C ASP A 256 31.97 52.44 -22.68
N ARG A 257 31.81 52.03 -23.94
CA ARG A 257 30.50 51.73 -24.52
C ARG A 257 29.81 50.57 -23.81
N MET A 258 30.53 49.50 -23.50
CA MET A 258 30.03 48.35 -22.73
C MET A 258 29.60 48.77 -21.32
N ALA A 259 30.46 49.50 -20.61
CA ALA A 259 30.20 50.00 -19.26
C ALA A 259 28.96 50.91 -19.23
N THR A 260 28.87 51.85 -20.17
CA THR A 260 27.72 52.76 -20.27
C THR A 260 26.41 52.00 -20.50
N THR A 261 26.45 50.97 -21.34
CA THR A 261 25.27 50.13 -21.63
C THR A 261 24.85 49.34 -20.38
N ALA A 262 25.80 48.67 -19.72
CA ALA A 262 25.56 47.89 -18.50
C ALA A 262 25.01 48.77 -17.35
N VAL A 263 25.56 49.96 -17.17
CA VAL A 263 25.05 50.94 -16.17
C VAL A 263 23.62 51.35 -16.49
N GLY A 264 23.32 51.64 -17.77
CA GLY A 264 21.97 52.01 -18.20
C GLY A 264 20.95 50.89 -17.98
N GLU A 265 21.33 49.63 -18.21
CA GLU A 265 20.48 48.47 -17.92
C GLU A 265 20.25 48.26 -16.43
N SER A 266 21.30 48.39 -15.63
CA SER A 266 21.22 48.31 -14.17
C SER A 266 20.24 49.35 -13.60
N GLN A 267 20.32 50.60 -14.06
CA GLN A 267 19.39 51.67 -13.66
C GLN A 267 17.94 51.38 -14.08
N LYS A 268 17.71 50.86 -15.29
CA LYS A 268 16.38 50.44 -15.74
C LYS A 268 15.82 49.31 -14.87
N LEU A 269 16.67 48.36 -14.48
CA LEU A 269 16.27 47.25 -13.63
C LEU A 269 15.95 47.71 -12.21
N GLU A 270 16.75 48.63 -11.66
CA GLU A 270 16.54 49.22 -10.34
C GLU A 270 15.23 50.04 -10.27
N THR A 271 14.95 50.85 -11.30
CA THR A 271 13.67 51.57 -11.40
C THR A 271 12.47 50.62 -11.54
N ALA A 272 12.60 49.53 -12.29
CA ALA A 272 11.57 48.51 -12.37
C ALA A 272 11.36 47.78 -11.03
N TYR A 273 12.45 47.45 -10.34
CA TYR A 273 12.44 46.81 -9.03
C TYR A 273 11.74 47.68 -7.98
N THR A 274 12.12 48.95 -7.87
CA THR A 274 11.52 49.91 -6.94
C THR A 274 10.02 50.08 -7.20
N LYS A 275 9.61 50.21 -8.47
CA LYS A 275 8.19 50.29 -8.85
C LYS A 275 7.42 49.03 -8.44
N ARG A 276 7.98 47.83 -8.69
CA ARG A 276 7.34 46.56 -8.34
C ARG A 276 7.26 46.32 -6.84
N ASN A 277 8.28 46.74 -6.09
CA ASN A 277 8.22 46.71 -4.64
C ASN A 277 7.13 47.63 -4.07
N LEU A 278 6.97 48.82 -4.65
CA LEU A 278 5.90 49.74 -4.24
C LEU A 278 4.52 49.14 -4.54
N GLU A 279 4.34 48.52 -5.71
CA GLU A 279 3.13 47.78 -6.08
C GLU A 279 2.83 46.62 -5.11
N LEU A 280 3.86 45.85 -4.73
CA LEU A 280 3.73 44.78 -3.72
C LEU A 280 3.33 45.33 -2.35
N GLN A 281 3.93 46.43 -1.90
CA GLN A 281 3.56 47.07 -0.63
C GLN A 281 2.10 47.56 -0.65
N GLN A 282 1.64 48.12 -1.77
CA GLN A 282 0.25 48.53 -1.92
C GLN A 282 -0.71 47.33 -1.88
N LEU A 283 -0.36 46.23 -2.56
CA LEU A 283 -1.16 45.01 -2.53
C LEU A 283 -1.19 44.35 -1.15
N HIS A 284 -0.11 44.44 -0.37
CA HIS A 284 -0.08 43.97 1.02
C HIS A 284 -0.86 44.87 1.97
N ALA A 285 -0.89 46.19 1.72
CA ALA A 285 -1.65 47.14 2.53
C ALA A 285 -3.16 47.08 2.25
N GLN A 286 -3.55 46.71 1.03
CA GLN A 286 -4.95 46.48 0.69
C GLN A 286 -5.41 45.14 1.26
N GLU A 287 -6.56 45.16 1.92
CA GLU A 287 -7.18 43.92 2.39
C GLU A 287 -7.50 43.03 1.18
N PRO A 288 -7.22 41.71 1.22
CA PRO A 288 -7.41 40.84 0.08
C PRO A 288 -8.85 40.94 -0.44
N PRO A 289 -9.06 41.23 -1.73
CA PRO A 289 -10.41 41.31 -2.32
C PRO A 289 -11.25 40.07 -2.03
N LEU A 290 -10.58 38.91 -1.90
CA LEU A 290 -11.19 37.64 -1.54
C LEU A 290 -11.83 37.66 -0.15
N LYS A 291 -11.17 38.23 0.87
CA LYS A 291 -11.74 38.29 2.23
C LYS A 291 -13.00 39.15 2.27
N ARG A 292 -13.00 40.27 1.55
CA ARG A 292 -14.19 41.11 1.39
C ARG A 292 -15.34 40.33 0.76
N LEU A 293 -15.05 39.59 -0.32
CA LEU A 293 -16.03 38.79 -1.04
C LEU A 293 -16.54 37.60 -0.20
N GLU A 294 -15.69 36.98 0.60
CA GLU A 294 -16.07 35.94 1.57
C GLU A 294 -17.01 36.49 2.64
N GLY A 295 -16.72 37.70 3.16
CA GLY A 295 -17.62 38.39 4.09
C GLY A 295 -18.99 38.68 3.49
N GLU A 296 -19.03 39.21 2.26
CA GLU A 296 -20.28 39.44 1.51
C GLU A 296 -21.04 38.14 1.26
N TYR A 297 -20.32 37.05 0.92
CA TYR A 297 -20.92 35.73 0.73
C TYR A 297 -21.55 35.18 2.01
N ILE A 298 -20.86 35.28 3.15
CA ILE A 298 -21.37 34.82 4.45
C ILE A 298 -22.64 35.61 4.82
N GLN A 299 -22.60 36.94 4.65
CA GLN A 299 -23.77 37.79 4.92
C GLN A 299 -24.97 37.41 4.04
N LEU A 300 -24.76 37.20 2.74
CA LEU A 300 -25.82 36.76 1.83
C LEU A 300 -26.35 35.37 2.16
N LEU A 301 -25.50 34.46 2.65
CA LEU A 301 -25.90 33.13 3.07
C LEU A 301 -26.79 33.18 4.32
N GLU A 302 -26.43 34.02 5.30
CA GLU A 302 -27.26 34.26 6.47
C GLU A 302 -28.62 34.84 6.10
N ASP A 303 -28.64 35.84 5.21
CA ASP A 303 -29.88 36.48 4.77
C ASP A 303 -30.77 35.51 3.99
N LYS A 304 -30.19 34.68 3.12
CA LYS A 304 -30.91 33.58 2.46
C LYS A 304 -31.58 32.66 3.48
N ASN A 305 -30.86 32.25 4.53
CA ASN A 305 -31.42 31.37 5.55
C ASN A 305 -32.54 32.05 6.35
N LYS A 306 -32.39 33.34 6.69
CA LYS A 306 -33.45 34.14 7.33
C LYS A 306 -34.70 34.21 6.43
N PHE A 307 -34.53 34.44 5.13
CA PHE A 307 -35.65 34.47 4.18
C PHE A 307 -36.34 33.11 4.05
N ILE A 308 -35.60 32.01 4.00
CA ILE A 308 -36.20 30.66 3.98
C ILE A 308 -37.03 30.42 5.24
N ALA A 309 -36.46 30.70 6.43
CA ALA A 309 -37.18 30.55 7.69
C ALA A 309 -38.43 31.42 7.76
N PHE A 310 -38.35 32.66 7.25
CA PHE A 310 -39.49 33.56 7.17
C PHE A 310 -40.59 33.02 6.24
N ILE A 311 -40.22 32.52 5.05
CA ILE A 311 -41.15 31.92 4.10
C ILE A 311 -41.83 30.69 4.73
N ASP A 312 -41.09 29.81 5.39
CA ASP A 312 -41.63 28.60 5.99
C ASP A 312 -42.59 28.91 7.14
N LEU A 313 -42.26 29.90 7.98
CA LEU A 313 -43.17 30.41 9.01
C LEU A 313 -44.49 30.91 8.41
N HIS A 314 -44.41 31.67 7.33
CA HIS A 314 -45.61 32.21 6.67
C HIS A 314 -46.41 31.12 5.94
N LYS A 315 -45.76 30.12 5.34
CA LYS A 315 -46.43 28.93 4.79
C LYS A 315 -47.18 28.15 5.87
N GLN A 316 -46.56 27.92 7.02
CA GLN A 316 -47.21 27.24 8.14
C GLN A 316 -48.40 28.04 8.68
N LYS A 317 -48.28 29.37 8.79
CA LYS A 317 -49.42 30.23 9.16
C LYS A 317 -50.54 30.15 8.14
N ALA A 318 -50.22 30.25 6.85
CA ALA A 318 -51.20 30.16 5.78
C ALA A 318 -51.95 28.82 5.81
N GLU A 319 -51.25 27.70 6.00
CA GLU A 319 -51.88 26.37 6.08
C GLU A 319 -52.75 26.23 7.34
N LYS A 320 -52.29 26.72 8.50
CA LYS A 320 -53.13 26.76 9.72
C LYS A 320 -54.41 27.57 9.53
N THR A 321 -54.30 28.75 8.92
CA THR A 321 -55.45 29.59 8.59
C THR A 321 -56.38 28.88 7.59
N ARG A 322 -55.83 28.19 6.58
CA ARG A 322 -56.61 27.42 5.62
C ARG A 322 -57.38 26.29 6.29
N GLN A 323 -56.75 25.54 7.19
CA GLN A 323 -57.39 24.48 7.98
C GLN A 323 -58.47 25.04 8.91
N ALA A 324 -58.24 26.19 9.53
CA ALA A 324 -59.24 26.86 10.35
C ALA A 324 -60.47 27.28 9.52
N ILE A 325 -60.26 27.85 8.33
CA ILE A 325 -61.35 28.21 7.41
C ILE A 325 -62.16 26.96 7.01
N LEU A 326 -61.50 25.83 6.73
CA LEU A 326 -62.18 24.58 6.39
C LEU A 326 -63.07 24.09 7.54
N LYS A 327 -62.54 24.04 8.78
CA LYS A 327 -63.32 23.64 9.95
C LYS A 327 -64.52 24.55 10.22
N ILE A 328 -64.33 25.86 10.07
CA ILE A 328 -65.42 26.83 10.24
C ILE A 328 -66.49 26.62 9.15
N ARG A 329 -66.10 26.35 7.90
CA ARG A 329 -67.05 26.06 6.83
C ARG A 329 -67.83 24.77 7.07
N GLU A 330 -67.17 23.71 7.53
CA GLU A 330 -67.83 22.45 7.92
C GLU A 330 -68.82 22.68 9.06
N ALA A 331 -68.45 23.46 10.07
CA ALA A 331 -69.33 23.80 11.19
C ALA A 331 -70.56 24.60 10.73
N ILE A 332 -70.38 25.60 9.86
CA ILE A 332 -71.50 26.36 9.28
C ILE A 332 -72.44 25.42 8.51
N SER A 333 -71.89 24.55 7.67
CA SER A 333 -72.69 23.58 6.91
C SER A 333 -73.47 22.62 7.80
N GLY A 334 -72.88 22.16 8.91
CA GLY A 334 -73.56 21.31 9.90
C GLY A 334 -74.69 22.06 10.59
N GLN A 335 -74.43 23.30 11.02
CA GLN A 335 -75.43 24.14 11.69
C GLN A 335 -76.60 24.51 10.77
N ASP A 336 -76.35 24.77 9.49
CA ASP A 336 -77.40 25.00 8.49
C ASP A 336 -78.27 23.75 8.31
N GLN A 337 -77.66 22.55 8.29
CA GLN A 337 -78.40 21.29 8.21
C GLN A 337 -79.30 21.09 9.46
N ASP A 338 -78.76 21.33 10.65
CA ASP A 338 -79.53 21.24 11.90
C ASP A 338 -80.69 22.23 11.93
N LEU A 339 -80.46 23.47 11.49
CA LEU A 339 -81.53 24.47 11.36
C LEU A 339 -82.63 24.03 10.38
N THR A 340 -82.27 23.40 9.26
CA THR A 340 -83.26 22.86 8.33
C THR A 340 -84.08 21.72 8.95
N ASN A 341 -83.42 20.82 9.69
CA ASN A 341 -84.09 19.71 10.39
C ASN A 341 -85.06 20.24 11.45
N GLN A 342 -84.61 21.17 12.31
CA GLN A 342 -85.45 21.79 13.34
C GLN A 342 -86.66 22.53 12.75
N ARG A 343 -86.48 23.25 11.64
CA ARG A 343 -87.60 23.90 10.93
C ARG A 343 -88.61 22.89 10.41
N SER A 344 -88.16 21.73 9.92
CA SER A 344 -89.06 20.67 9.46
C SER A 344 -89.82 20.00 10.60
N GLU A 345 -89.17 19.77 11.74
CA GLU A 345 -89.80 19.23 12.95
C GLU A 345 -90.82 20.19 13.54
N LEU A 346 -90.51 21.48 13.62
CA LEU A 346 -91.46 22.50 14.06
C LEU A 346 -92.71 22.50 13.19
N ALA A 347 -92.55 22.51 11.86
CA ALA A 347 -93.68 22.46 10.94
C ALA A 347 -94.55 21.19 11.13
N HIS A 348 -93.91 20.04 11.40
CA HIS A 348 -94.61 18.80 11.69
C HIS A 348 -95.38 18.87 13.02
N ILE A 349 -94.77 19.39 14.09
CA ILE A 349 -95.39 19.54 15.41
C ILE A 349 -96.56 20.53 15.34
N GLU A 350 -96.40 21.67 14.66
CA GLU A 350 -97.48 22.66 14.47
C GLU A 350 -98.68 22.02 13.76
N SER A 351 -98.45 21.20 12.72
CA SER A 351 -99.51 20.46 12.05
C SER A 351 -100.18 19.43 12.97
N ALA A 352 -99.41 18.74 13.82
CA ALA A 352 -99.95 17.74 14.75
C ALA A 352 -100.77 18.40 15.87
N VAL A 353 -100.33 19.55 16.38
CA VAL A 353 -101.03 20.32 17.42
C VAL A 353 -102.32 20.93 16.84
N ALA A 354 -102.29 21.46 15.61
CA ALA A 354 -103.50 21.97 14.95
C ALA A 354 -104.57 20.88 14.72
N ALA A 355 -104.15 19.62 14.54
CA ALA A 355 -105.07 18.49 14.41
C ALA A 355 -105.70 18.07 15.75
N GLN A 356 -105.04 18.37 16.87
CA GLN A 356 -105.51 18.08 18.22
C GLN A 356 -106.32 19.28 18.72
N ASN A 357 -107.65 19.23 18.55
CA ASN A 357 -108.58 20.25 19.09
C ASN A 357 -108.66 20.18 20.62
N LEU A 358 -107.59 20.57 21.32
CA LEU A 358 -107.49 20.57 22.78
C LEU A 358 -107.91 21.92 23.35
N THR A 359 -108.81 21.90 24.34
CA THR A 359 -109.22 23.11 25.06
C THR A 359 -108.16 23.56 26.08
N PRO A 360 -107.98 24.87 26.33
CA PRO A 360 -106.99 25.40 27.28
C PRO A 360 -107.09 24.80 28.70
N ASP A 361 -108.30 24.46 29.16
CA ASP A 361 -108.54 23.83 30.46
C ASP A 361 -108.06 22.36 30.50
N GLU A 362 -108.09 21.67 29.36
CA GLU A 362 -107.62 20.30 29.25
C GLU A 362 -106.09 20.24 29.18
N VAL A 363 -105.47 21.24 28.54
CA VAL A 363 -104.02 21.46 28.55
C VAL A 363 -103.51 21.81 29.95
N THR A 364 -104.23 22.64 30.72
CA THR A 364 -103.82 22.95 32.10
C THR A 364 -103.97 21.74 33.04
N ARG A 365 -105.02 20.92 32.89
CA ARG A 365 -105.16 19.66 33.63
C ARG A 365 -104.09 18.63 33.24
N MET A 366 -103.84 18.44 31.95
CA MET A 366 -102.73 17.59 31.46
C MET A 366 -101.38 18.10 31.95
N ASN A 367 -101.16 19.42 32.01
CA ASN A 367 -99.92 19.98 32.55
C ASN A 367 -99.78 19.72 34.05
N HIS A 368 -100.85 19.82 34.84
CA HIS A 368 -100.80 19.48 36.27
C HIS A 368 -100.56 17.98 36.51
N GLU A 369 -101.24 17.10 35.77
CA GLU A 369 -101.01 15.65 35.85
C GLU A 369 -99.59 15.30 35.37
N ARG A 370 -99.10 15.93 34.29
CA ARG A 370 -97.73 15.79 33.79
C ARG A 370 -96.71 16.33 34.78
N GLU A 371 -96.97 17.44 35.45
CA GLU A 371 -96.05 18.02 36.43
C GLU A 371 -95.99 17.16 37.70
N SER A 372 -97.13 16.58 38.14
CA SER A 372 -97.17 15.61 39.23
C SER A 372 -96.45 14.30 38.87
N LEU A 373 -96.65 13.79 37.66
CA LEU A 373 -95.96 12.60 37.16
C LEU A 373 -94.46 12.85 36.93
N ASN A 374 -94.08 14.04 36.46
CA ASN A 374 -92.68 14.44 36.32
C ASN A 374 -92.00 14.56 37.68
N ARG A 375 -92.64 15.17 38.68
CA ARG A 375 -92.09 15.20 40.05
C ARG A 375 -91.93 13.78 40.61
N GLY A 376 -92.90 12.90 40.39
CA GLY A 376 -92.77 11.48 40.75
C GLY A 376 -91.67 10.73 39.99
N LEU A 377 -91.49 11.02 38.70
CA LEU A 377 -90.41 10.46 37.88
C LEU A 377 -89.03 11.01 38.29
N ASP A 378 -88.94 12.29 38.64
CA ASP A 378 -87.70 12.90 39.10
C ASP A 378 -87.30 12.36 40.49
N ASP A 379 -88.26 12.17 41.40
CA ASP A 379 -88.02 11.49 42.69
C ASP A 379 -87.63 10.02 42.52
N LEU A 380 -88.20 9.32 41.53
CA LEU A 380 -87.78 7.95 41.21
C LEU A 380 -86.42 7.93 40.54
N ARG A 381 -86.10 8.91 39.68
CA ARG A 381 -84.78 9.05 39.03
C ARG A 381 -83.70 9.39 40.03
N THR A 382 -83.96 10.24 41.02
CA THR A 382 -83.00 10.53 42.09
C THR A 382 -82.76 9.29 42.95
N LYS A 383 -83.83 8.56 43.34
CA LYS A 383 -83.68 7.28 44.06
C LYS A 383 -82.95 6.21 43.24
N ILE A 384 -83.21 6.12 41.94
CA ILE A 384 -82.49 5.21 41.03
C ILE A 384 -81.03 5.66 40.88
N ALA A 385 -80.77 6.96 40.75
CA ALA A 385 -79.42 7.50 40.67
C ALA A 385 -78.64 7.22 41.96
N GLU A 386 -79.24 7.47 43.13
CA GLU A 386 -78.65 7.14 44.44
C GLU A 386 -78.40 5.64 44.61
N ALA A 387 -79.36 4.79 44.24
CA ALA A 387 -79.19 3.34 44.30
C ALA A 387 -78.13 2.83 43.31
N SER A 388 -78.09 3.39 42.10
CA SER A 388 -77.09 3.05 41.08
C SER A 388 -75.69 3.54 41.46
N GLN A 389 -75.59 4.72 42.08
CA GLN A 389 -74.34 5.25 42.61
C GLN A 389 -73.85 4.41 43.78
N MET A 390 -74.75 4.02 44.69
CA MET A 390 -74.40 3.08 45.77
C MET A 390 -73.94 1.73 45.21
N SER A 391 -74.60 1.20 44.18
CA SER A 391 -74.18 -0.04 43.51
C SER A 391 -72.80 0.12 42.87
N TYR A 392 -72.58 1.23 42.15
CA TYR A 392 -71.30 1.54 41.52
C TYR A 392 -70.18 1.73 42.54
N ASP A 393 -70.46 2.40 43.66
CA ASP A 393 -69.49 2.58 44.73
C ASP A 393 -69.13 1.26 45.39
N GLN A 394 -70.09 0.35 45.59
CA GLN A 394 -69.84 -0.99 46.11
C GLN A 394 -69.08 -1.85 45.11
N GLU A 395 -69.45 -1.82 43.83
CA GLU A 395 -68.73 -2.52 42.75
C GLU A 395 -67.29 -2.02 42.64
N MET A 396 -67.08 -0.70 42.67
CA MET A 396 -65.76 -0.07 42.69
C MET A 396 -64.94 -0.49 43.92
N MET A 397 -65.56 -0.66 45.08
CA MET A 397 -64.88 -1.16 46.28
C MET A 397 -64.49 -2.64 46.12
N VAL A 398 -65.36 -3.46 45.54
CA VAL A 398 -65.06 -4.87 45.21
C VAL A 398 -63.94 -4.95 44.19
N THR A 399 -64.00 -4.22 43.07
CA THR A 399 -62.95 -4.19 42.04
C THR A 399 -61.62 -3.73 42.61
N LYS A 400 -61.58 -2.64 43.41
CA LYS A 400 -60.34 -2.20 44.08
C LYS A 400 -59.78 -3.26 45.02
N SER A 401 -60.65 -4.01 45.72
CA SER A 401 -60.22 -5.10 46.58
C SER A 401 -59.69 -6.30 45.79
N MET A 402 -60.28 -6.57 44.62
CA MET A 402 -59.89 -7.63 43.68
C MET A 402 -58.54 -7.30 43.03
N ASP A 403 -58.35 -6.09 42.50
CA ASP A 403 -57.07 -5.61 41.96
C ASP A 403 -55.95 -5.68 43.02
N ARG A 404 -56.27 -5.29 44.26
CA ARG A 404 -55.33 -5.39 45.38
C ARG A 404 -54.98 -6.85 45.69
N PHE A 405 -55.93 -7.77 45.57
CA PHE A 405 -55.67 -9.19 45.78
C PHE A 405 -54.83 -9.77 44.63
N GLU A 406 -55.12 -9.42 43.37
CA GLU A 406 -54.34 -9.86 42.20
C GLU A 406 -52.90 -9.36 42.25
N THR A 407 -52.68 -8.10 42.62
CA THR A 407 -51.33 -7.55 42.82
C THR A 407 -50.57 -8.29 43.92
N LEU A 408 -51.22 -8.55 45.06
CA LEU A 408 -50.61 -9.35 46.13
C LEU A 408 -50.35 -10.81 45.73
N LEU A 409 -51.22 -11.40 44.91
CA LEU A 409 -51.04 -12.74 44.37
C LEU A 409 -49.87 -12.76 43.37
N ALA A 410 -49.77 -11.78 42.48
CA ALA A 410 -48.64 -11.63 41.56
C ALA A 410 -47.31 -11.46 42.31
N ASP A 411 -47.28 -10.62 43.35
CA ASP A 411 -46.10 -10.44 44.22
C ASP A 411 -45.73 -11.76 44.92
N TYR A 412 -46.72 -12.49 45.44
CA TYR A 412 -46.52 -13.80 46.05
C TYR A 412 -45.96 -14.82 45.03
N THR A 413 -46.54 -14.90 43.84
CA THR A 413 -46.10 -15.79 42.77
C THR A 413 -44.68 -15.44 42.30
N ALA A 414 -44.35 -14.15 42.16
CA ALA A 414 -43.02 -13.68 41.83
C ALA A 414 -41.99 -14.07 42.91
N LEU A 415 -42.31 -13.84 44.19
CA LEU A 415 -41.47 -14.25 45.32
C LEU A 415 -41.29 -15.77 45.38
N CYS A 416 -42.36 -16.54 45.12
CA CYS A 416 -42.29 -17.99 45.07
C CYS A 416 -41.45 -18.50 43.89
N HIS A 417 -41.46 -17.83 42.72
CA HIS A 417 -40.52 -18.11 41.63
C HIS A 417 -39.07 -17.77 42.01
N GLN A 418 -38.83 -16.64 42.67
CA GLN A 418 -37.49 -16.22 43.11
C GLN A 418 -36.88 -17.19 44.14
N ILE A 419 -37.71 -17.74 45.03
CA ILE A 419 -37.30 -18.74 46.03
C ILE A 419 -37.27 -20.16 45.42
N GLY A 420 -37.74 -20.34 44.18
CA GLY A 420 -37.75 -21.62 43.47
C GLY A 420 -38.88 -22.58 43.85
N LEU A 421 -39.86 -22.12 44.62
CA LEU A 421 -40.99 -22.91 45.12
C LEU A 421 -41.98 -23.30 44.00
N LEU A 422 -42.10 -22.48 42.95
CA LEU A 422 -42.96 -22.74 41.79
C LEU A 422 -42.23 -23.40 40.60
N SER A 423 -40.96 -23.77 40.77
CA SER A 423 -40.15 -24.46 39.76
C SER A 423 -39.47 -25.69 40.36
N ARG A 424 -40.27 -26.61 40.88
CA ARG A 424 -39.85 -28.00 41.07
C ARG A 424 -41.05 -28.95 41.01
N SER A 425 -41.69 -29.02 39.85
CA SER A 425 -42.56 -30.15 39.49
C SER A 425 -42.28 -30.59 38.06
N SER A 426 -41.16 -31.30 37.91
CA SER A 426 -41.00 -32.44 37.03
C SER A 426 -39.59 -32.96 37.24
N ASP A 427 -39.44 -34.25 37.48
CA ASP A 427 -38.18 -34.98 37.71
C ASP A 427 -37.70 -34.92 39.16
N PHE A 428 -38.44 -35.55 40.07
CA PHE A 428 -37.93 -36.55 41.03
C PHE A 428 -39.14 -37.08 41.83
N ALA A 429 -39.73 -38.16 41.32
CA ALA A 429 -40.60 -39.00 42.11
C ALA A 429 -39.73 -39.75 43.15
N SER A 430 -39.78 -39.30 44.39
CA SER A 430 -39.43 -40.12 45.56
C SER A 430 -40.39 -39.78 46.67
N ALA A 431 -41.08 -40.84 47.09
CA ALA A 431 -42.16 -40.86 48.07
C ALA A 431 -41.75 -40.32 49.45
N ASP A 432 -42.78 -39.93 50.19
CA ASP A 432 -42.78 -39.51 51.60
C ASP A 432 -42.05 -38.21 51.92
N ASN A 433 -42.66 -37.10 51.53
CA ASN A 433 -42.94 -35.97 52.42
C ASN A 433 -44.00 -35.08 51.76
N LEU A 434 -45.11 -34.78 52.47
CA LEU A 434 -46.12 -33.82 52.02
C LEU A 434 -45.49 -32.42 51.99
N ASP A 435 -44.82 -32.06 50.91
CA ASP A 435 -44.56 -30.66 50.61
C ASP A 435 -45.90 -30.02 50.20
N PRO A 436 -46.36 -28.96 50.90
CA PRO A 436 -47.62 -28.32 50.56
C PRO A 436 -47.51 -27.67 49.18
N ASP A 437 -48.54 -27.84 48.35
CA ASP A 437 -48.61 -27.13 47.08
C ASP A 437 -48.72 -25.62 47.36
N TYR A 438 -47.67 -24.88 46.98
CA TYR A 438 -47.58 -23.43 47.18
C TYR A 438 -48.30 -22.65 46.05
N LYS A 439 -48.98 -23.35 45.14
CA LYS A 439 -49.75 -22.71 44.07
C LYS A 439 -51.10 -22.21 44.60
N ILE A 440 -51.33 -20.91 44.46
CA ILE A 440 -52.62 -20.27 44.79
C ILE A 440 -53.37 -20.03 43.48
N GLU A 441 -54.38 -20.84 43.21
CA GLU A 441 -55.35 -20.63 42.13
C GLU A 441 -56.70 -20.32 42.76
N ILE A 442 -57.14 -19.07 42.68
CA ILE A 442 -58.47 -18.64 43.13
C ILE A 442 -59.17 -18.01 41.93
N ASP A 443 -60.38 -18.49 41.65
CA ASP A 443 -61.30 -17.80 40.76
C ASP A 443 -62.10 -16.77 41.56
N LEU A 444 -61.86 -15.50 41.26
CA LEU A 444 -62.46 -14.36 41.94
C LEU A 444 -63.86 -14.02 41.38
N GLY A 445 -64.34 -14.76 40.38
CA GLY A 445 -65.67 -14.61 39.78
C GLY A 445 -66.77 -15.48 40.39
N ILE A 446 -66.49 -16.23 41.47
CA ILE A 446 -67.45 -17.15 42.09
C ILE A 446 -68.46 -16.36 42.96
N GLU A 447 -69.76 -16.54 42.73
CA GLU A 447 -70.84 -15.88 43.50
C GLU A 447 -70.95 -16.41 44.95
N ASP A 448 -70.40 -17.60 45.23
CA ASP A 448 -70.50 -18.29 46.51
C ASP A 448 -69.35 -17.91 47.48
N LEU A 449 -69.60 -16.88 48.30
CA LEU A 449 -68.61 -16.27 49.21
C LEU A 449 -68.08 -17.21 50.30
N ASP A 450 -68.78 -18.31 50.62
CA ASP A 450 -68.36 -19.26 51.66
C ASP A 450 -67.19 -20.16 51.21
N GLU A 451 -67.08 -20.45 49.91
CA GLU A 451 -65.96 -21.20 49.34
C GLU A 451 -64.66 -20.39 49.38
N LEU A 452 -64.72 -19.09 49.08
CA LEU A 452 -63.58 -18.18 49.15
C LEU A 452 -63.03 -18.04 50.59
N ARG A 453 -63.92 -17.98 51.59
CA ARG A 453 -63.56 -17.88 53.01
C ARG A 453 -62.87 -19.15 53.53
N THR A 454 -63.35 -20.31 53.11
CA THR A 454 -62.75 -21.60 53.50
C THR A 454 -61.40 -21.82 52.82
N PHE A 455 -61.24 -21.42 51.57
CA PHE A 455 -59.95 -21.44 50.87
C PHE A 455 -58.92 -20.51 51.52
N GLY A 456 -59.28 -19.25 51.83
CA GLY A 456 -58.39 -18.32 52.53
C GLY A 456 -57.94 -18.83 53.90
N SER A 457 -58.81 -19.57 54.60
CA SER A 457 -58.47 -20.22 55.88
C SER A 457 -57.50 -21.39 55.70
N ARG A 458 -57.68 -22.21 54.65
CA ARG A 458 -56.75 -23.29 54.29
C ARG A 458 -55.37 -22.78 53.87
N MET A 459 -55.33 -21.72 53.06
CA MET A 459 -54.08 -21.04 52.69
C MET A 459 -53.30 -20.58 53.94
N ARG A 460 -53.99 -19.97 54.91
CA ARG A 460 -53.34 -19.51 56.15
C ARG A 460 -52.82 -20.64 57.03
N ILE A 461 -53.45 -21.80 57.04
CA ILE A 461 -53.02 -22.92 57.91
C ILE A 461 -51.93 -23.75 57.22
N THR A 462 -52.08 -24.06 55.93
CA THR A 462 -51.21 -25.01 55.23
C THR A 462 -49.99 -24.32 54.61
N ILE A 463 -50.20 -23.28 53.79
CA ILE A 463 -49.11 -22.59 53.07
C ILE A 463 -48.24 -21.78 54.03
N TRP A 464 -48.85 -21.06 54.98
CA TRP A 464 -48.08 -20.25 55.94
C TRP A 464 -47.21 -21.11 56.86
N GLN A 465 -47.72 -22.23 57.39
CA GLN A 465 -46.94 -23.15 58.22
C GLN A 465 -45.83 -23.84 57.39
N GLY A 466 -46.12 -24.20 56.14
CA GLY A 466 -45.12 -24.72 55.19
C GLY A 466 -43.96 -23.74 54.95
N LEU A 467 -44.28 -22.47 54.67
CA LEU A 467 -43.28 -21.41 54.50
C LEU A 467 -42.49 -21.13 55.78
N GLN A 468 -43.12 -21.21 56.96
CA GLN A 468 -42.43 -21.06 58.25
C GLN A 468 -41.42 -22.19 58.48
N ASN A 469 -41.81 -23.43 58.20
CA ASN A 469 -40.92 -24.58 58.32
C ASN A 469 -39.76 -24.51 57.32
N LEU A 470 -40.03 -24.10 56.08
CA LEU A 470 -39.01 -23.91 55.05
C LEU A 470 -38.02 -22.80 55.42
N ARG A 471 -38.52 -21.70 55.99
CA ARG A 471 -37.67 -20.63 56.54
C ARG A 471 -36.78 -21.13 57.67
N GLU A 472 -37.33 -21.92 58.60
CA GLU A 472 -36.55 -22.45 59.72
C GLU A 472 -35.50 -23.47 59.24
N ARG A 473 -35.82 -24.31 58.25
CA ARG A 473 -34.87 -25.22 57.61
C ARG A 473 -33.71 -24.46 56.96
N TYR A 474 -33.98 -23.46 56.12
CA TYR A 474 -32.92 -22.64 55.51
C TYR A 474 -32.12 -21.85 56.56
N ARG A 475 -32.74 -21.41 57.65
CA ARG A 475 -32.04 -20.77 58.76
C ARG A 475 -31.07 -21.73 59.45
N GLN A 476 -31.47 -22.98 59.66
CA GLN A 476 -30.61 -24.03 60.22
C GLN A 476 -29.47 -24.39 59.25
N GLU A 477 -29.77 -24.62 57.97
CA GLU A 477 -28.74 -24.87 56.94
C GLU A 477 -27.73 -23.72 56.84
N LEU A 478 -28.18 -22.46 56.93
CA LEU A 478 -27.30 -21.30 56.90
C LEU A 478 -26.41 -21.20 58.15
N LEU A 479 -26.94 -21.57 59.33
CA LEU A 479 -26.14 -21.67 60.55
C LEU A 479 -25.10 -22.79 60.44
N ASP A 480 -25.49 -23.96 59.92
CA ASP A 480 -24.57 -25.09 59.73
C ASP A 480 -23.47 -24.75 58.71
N LEU A 481 -23.82 -24.15 57.58
CA LEU A 481 -22.85 -23.66 56.59
C LEU A 481 -21.94 -22.58 57.15
N SER A 482 -22.47 -21.67 57.98
CA SER A 482 -21.66 -20.67 58.68
C SER A 482 -20.68 -21.31 59.65
N ASN A 483 -21.11 -22.33 60.40
CA ASN A 483 -20.23 -23.07 61.31
C ASN A 483 -19.15 -23.85 60.54
N ILE A 484 -19.51 -24.49 59.42
CA ILE A 484 -18.56 -25.16 58.52
C ILE A 484 -17.57 -24.14 57.96
N LYS A 485 -18.04 -22.97 57.54
CA LYS A 485 -17.18 -21.88 57.04
C LYS A 485 -16.17 -21.45 58.11
N ILE A 486 -16.62 -21.18 59.34
CA ILE A 486 -15.74 -20.82 60.46
C ILE A 486 -14.71 -21.93 60.72
N SER A 487 -15.15 -23.20 60.72
CA SER A 487 -14.23 -24.33 60.89
C SER A 487 -13.20 -24.46 59.76
N LEU A 488 -13.58 -24.13 58.52
CA LEU A 488 -12.68 -24.12 57.38
C LEU A 488 -11.70 -22.94 57.44
N GLU A 489 -12.16 -21.75 57.81
CA GLU A 489 -11.32 -20.57 58.05
C GLU A 489 -10.28 -20.88 59.14
N ASP A 490 -10.69 -21.45 60.28
CA ASP A 490 -9.78 -21.93 61.33
C ASP A 490 -8.80 -23.00 60.85
N HIS A 491 -9.17 -23.83 59.88
CA HIS A 491 -8.27 -24.84 59.30
C HIS A 491 -7.26 -24.21 58.34
N CYS A 492 -7.71 -23.25 57.51
CA CYS A 492 -6.87 -22.46 56.64
C CYS A 492 -5.85 -21.62 57.42
N ASP A 493 -6.27 -20.99 58.53
CA ASP A 493 -5.36 -20.21 59.38
C ASP A 493 -4.31 -21.10 60.05
N ARG A 494 -4.71 -22.29 60.53
CA ARG A 494 -3.76 -23.29 61.06
C ARG A 494 -2.77 -23.78 60.01
N LEU A 495 -3.23 -24.05 58.79
CA LEU A 495 -2.34 -24.41 57.68
C LEU A 495 -1.43 -23.25 57.29
N GLY A 496 -1.94 -22.01 57.28
CA GLY A 496 -1.15 -20.81 57.03
C GLY A 496 -0.02 -20.64 58.04
N GLN A 497 -0.31 -20.80 59.33
CA GLN A 497 0.70 -20.74 60.39
C GLN A 497 1.73 -21.89 60.28
N GLN A 498 1.30 -23.09 59.88
CA GLN A 498 2.22 -24.20 59.61
C GLN A 498 3.14 -23.91 58.41
N VAL A 499 2.60 -23.35 57.33
CA VAL A 499 3.39 -22.95 56.15
C VAL A 499 4.39 -21.86 56.52
N GLU A 500 3.98 -20.86 57.29
CA GLU A 500 4.88 -19.79 57.74
C GLU A 500 6.00 -20.31 58.64
N SER A 501 5.68 -21.20 59.60
CA SER A 501 6.69 -21.89 60.41
C SER A 501 7.64 -22.74 59.56
N GLN A 502 7.15 -23.42 58.51
CA GLN A 502 7.99 -24.18 57.60
C GLN A 502 8.85 -23.27 56.72
N LEU A 503 8.35 -22.13 56.27
CA LEU A 503 9.13 -21.14 55.53
C LEU A 503 10.24 -20.54 56.39
N GLU A 504 9.97 -20.24 57.66
CA GLU A 504 11.00 -19.84 58.62
C GLU A 504 12.04 -20.95 58.81
N GLU A 505 11.61 -22.20 58.99
CA GLU A 505 12.53 -23.34 59.13
C GLU A 505 13.39 -23.52 57.86
N VAL A 506 12.79 -23.47 56.67
CA VAL A 506 13.50 -23.49 55.38
C VAL A 506 14.48 -22.32 55.29
N GLY A 507 14.08 -21.11 55.68
CA GLY A 507 14.97 -19.95 55.71
C GLY A 507 16.18 -20.18 56.63
N THR A 508 15.97 -20.74 57.83
CA THR A 508 17.10 -21.08 58.72
C THR A 508 17.98 -22.18 58.15
N LEU A 509 17.40 -23.17 57.46
CA LEU A 509 18.15 -24.24 56.81
C LEU A 509 18.92 -23.74 55.59
N GLU A 510 18.37 -22.81 54.80
CA GLU A 510 19.07 -22.17 53.69
C GLU A 510 20.27 -21.35 54.18
N VAL A 511 20.13 -20.61 55.28
CA VAL A 511 21.26 -19.90 55.90
C VAL A 511 22.31 -20.88 56.39
N LYS A 512 21.92 -21.98 57.04
CA LYS A 512 22.85 -23.05 57.45
C LYS A 512 23.52 -23.70 56.24
N LEU A 513 22.78 -23.96 55.16
CA LEU A 513 23.29 -24.56 53.94
C LEU A 513 24.28 -23.62 53.25
N LYS A 514 23.98 -22.32 53.17
CA LYS A 514 24.94 -21.31 52.67
C LYS A 514 26.21 -21.29 53.51
N MET A 515 26.11 -21.28 54.84
CA MET A 515 27.27 -21.29 55.72
C MET A 515 28.10 -22.57 55.54
N VAL A 516 27.46 -23.74 55.45
CA VAL A 516 28.15 -25.02 55.20
C VAL A 516 28.75 -25.05 53.79
N HIS A 517 28.08 -24.46 52.80
CA HIS A 517 28.58 -24.37 51.44
C HIS A 517 29.80 -23.46 51.34
N GLU A 518 29.79 -22.28 51.97
CA GLU A 518 30.98 -21.42 52.08
C GLU A 518 32.13 -22.12 52.82
N GLN A 519 31.83 -22.87 53.90
CA GLN A 519 32.84 -23.69 54.58
C GLN A 519 33.38 -24.81 53.68
N ALA A 520 32.52 -25.45 52.88
CA ALA A 520 32.90 -26.49 51.94
C ALA A 520 33.70 -25.93 50.76
N GLU A 521 33.35 -24.77 50.21
CA GLU A 521 34.13 -24.08 49.17
C GLU A 521 35.47 -23.60 49.72
N ALA A 522 35.52 -23.05 50.94
CA ALA A 522 36.77 -22.68 51.58
C ALA A 522 37.67 -23.92 51.81
N ALA A 523 37.08 -25.04 52.25
CA ALA A 523 37.79 -26.30 52.41
C ALA A 523 38.22 -26.90 51.06
N GLN A 524 37.37 -26.82 50.03
CA GLN A 524 37.70 -27.28 48.67
C GLN A 524 38.81 -26.42 48.06
N ASN A 525 38.75 -25.10 48.17
CA ASN A 525 39.82 -24.21 47.74
C ASN A 525 41.12 -24.54 48.48
N LYS A 526 41.07 -24.70 49.81
CA LYS A 526 42.25 -25.15 50.57
C LYS A 526 42.77 -26.50 50.09
N LEU A 527 41.91 -27.50 49.92
CA LEU A 527 42.27 -28.82 49.40
C LEU A 527 42.79 -28.77 47.96
N THR A 528 42.29 -27.90 47.08
CA THR A 528 42.82 -27.75 45.72
C THR A 528 44.19 -27.08 45.73
N THR A 529 44.43 -26.11 46.61
CA THR A 529 45.76 -25.52 46.77
C THR A 529 46.74 -26.54 47.34
N GLU A 530 46.35 -27.30 48.37
CA GLU A 530 47.15 -28.39 48.92
C GLU A 530 47.35 -29.51 47.89
N ASN A 531 46.31 -29.93 47.15
CA ASN A 531 46.43 -30.93 46.07
C ASN A 531 47.32 -30.43 44.93
N SER A 532 47.28 -29.15 44.58
CA SER A 532 48.19 -28.60 43.57
C SER A 532 49.64 -28.63 44.07
N HIS A 533 49.85 -28.42 45.38
CA HIS A 533 51.15 -28.48 46.01
C HIS A 533 51.64 -29.94 46.13
N THR A 534 50.80 -30.86 46.62
CA THR A 534 51.12 -32.29 46.71
C THR A 534 51.28 -32.89 45.32
N ASN A 535 50.48 -32.55 44.31
CA ASN A 535 50.69 -33.02 42.94
C ASN A 535 52.02 -32.52 42.35
N LYS A 536 52.46 -31.30 42.67
CA LYS A 536 53.80 -30.83 42.30
C LYS A 536 54.90 -31.66 42.98
N VAL A 537 54.73 -31.99 44.25
CA VAL A 537 55.68 -32.84 45.00
C VAL A 537 55.63 -34.30 44.51
N ILE A 538 54.45 -34.84 44.21
CA ILE A 538 54.25 -36.19 43.66
C ILE A 538 54.89 -36.27 42.28
N ALA A 539 54.70 -35.29 41.40
CA ALA A 539 55.37 -35.29 40.09
C ALA A 539 56.89 -35.27 40.23
N GLN A 540 57.44 -34.56 41.23
CA GLN A 540 58.87 -34.61 41.55
C GLN A 540 59.29 -36.01 42.03
N LEU A 541 58.55 -36.60 42.96
CA LEU A 541 58.83 -37.92 43.50
C LEU A 541 58.61 -39.04 42.48
N GLU A 542 57.61 -38.97 41.60
CA GLU A 542 57.38 -39.95 40.53
C GLU A 542 58.53 -39.92 39.51
N ASN A 543 59.08 -38.73 39.22
CA ASN A 543 60.25 -38.63 38.35
C ASN A 543 61.50 -39.24 39.04
N GLU A 544 61.63 -39.09 40.36
CA GLU A 544 62.68 -39.77 41.13
C GLU A 544 62.46 -41.30 41.20
N VAL A 545 61.22 -41.75 41.41
CA VAL A 545 60.86 -43.18 41.53
C VAL A 545 60.95 -43.89 40.19
N THR A 546 60.57 -43.28 39.07
CA THR A 546 60.74 -43.88 37.74
C THR A 546 62.22 -44.04 37.39
N ASN A 547 63.04 -43.04 37.72
CA ASN A 547 64.50 -43.15 37.61
C ASN A 547 65.05 -44.28 38.51
N MET A 548 64.56 -44.41 39.74
CA MET A 548 64.95 -45.49 40.67
C MET A 548 64.47 -46.88 40.23
N LEU A 549 63.25 -47.02 39.71
CA LEU A 549 62.69 -48.28 39.22
C LEU A 549 63.39 -48.76 37.96
N ALA A 550 63.71 -47.85 37.03
CA ALA A 550 64.52 -48.19 35.86
C ALA A 550 65.89 -48.72 36.27
N ALA A 551 66.52 -48.11 37.29
CA ALA A 551 67.77 -48.61 37.86
C ALA A 551 67.60 -49.96 38.57
N SER A 552 66.51 -50.18 39.31
CA SER A 552 66.25 -51.40 40.08
C SER A 552 65.88 -52.61 39.19
N GLN A 553 65.01 -52.45 38.20
CA GLN A 553 64.62 -53.54 37.28
C GLN A 553 65.83 -54.07 36.49
N GLN A 554 66.72 -53.17 36.06
CA GLN A 554 67.98 -53.56 35.44
C GLN A 554 68.83 -54.42 36.40
N GLY A 555 68.80 -54.13 37.71
CA GLY A 555 69.47 -54.92 38.74
C GLY A 555 68.85 -56.30 39.00
N VAL A 556 67.52 -56.42 39.00
CA VAL A 556 66.83 -57.71 39.30
C VAL A 556 66.95 -58.72 38.15
N LEU A 557 66.88 -58.27 36.90
CA LEU A 557 67.03 -59.17 35.74
C LEU A 557 68.39 -59.88 35.71
N VAL A 558 69.45 -59.16 36.12
CA VAL A 558 70.81 -59.71 36.20
C VAL A 558 70.92 -60.80 37.26
N THR A 559 70.30 -60.60 38.43
CA THR A 559 70.40 -61.57 39.55
C THR A 559 69.52 -62.80 39.32
N GLN A 560 68.35 -62.67 38.70
CA GLN A 560 67.46 -63.80 38.43
C GLN A 560 68.03 -64.76 37.38
N SER A 561 68.71 -64.24 36.36
CA SER A 561 69.47 -65.04 35.38
C SER A 561 70.52 -65.94 36.05
N GLN A 562 71.21 -65.44 37.08
CA GLN A 562 72.24 -66.19 37.80
C GLN A 562 71.65 -67.33 38.65
N LEU A 563 70.46 -67.14 39.23
CA LEU A 563 69.82 -68.13 40.10
C LEU A 563 69.32 -69.37 39.34
N GLU A 564 68.66 -69.19 38.19
CA GLU A 564 68.17 -70.28 37.34
C GLU A 564 69.31 -71.21 36.89
N SER A 565 70.46 -70.65 36.49
CA SER A 565 71.64 -71.41 36.07
C SER A 565 72.13 -72.40 37.14
N THR A 566 72.13 -72.02 38.41
CA THR A 566 72.69 -72.86 39.49
C THR A 566 71.74 -73.98 39.91
N ARG A 567 70.43 -73.75 39.80
CA ARG A 567 69.40 -74.75 40.12
C ARG A 567 69.46 -75.97 39.20
N ILE A 568 69.75 -75.76 37.92
CA ILE A 568 69.91 -76.83 36.93
C ILE A 568 71.06 -77.77 37.32
N ALA A 569 72.21 -77.22 37.70
CA ALA A 569 73.38 -78.00 38.10
C ALA A 569 73.13 -78.93 39.30
N PHE A 570 72.27 -78.54 40.24
CA PHE A 570 71.94 -79.36 41.41
C PHE A 570 71.11 -80.61 41.05
N THR A 571 70.22 -80.49 40.05
CA THR A 571 69.32 -81.59 39.67
C THR A 571 70.04 -82.75 39.00
N GLU A 572 71.07 -82.49 38.19
CA GLU A 572 71.87 -83.54 37.55
C GLU A 572 72.61 -84.43 38.56
N LEU A 573 73.08 -83.83 39.65
CA LEU A 573 73.89 -84.53 40.65
C LEU A 573 73.05 -85.56 41.43
N ARG A 574 71.77 -85.26 41.65
CA ARG A 574 70.83 -86.15 42.35
C ARG A 574 70.48 -87.38 41.51
N HIS A 575 70.43 -87.27 40.19
CA HIS A 575 70.10 -88.41 39.32
C HIS A 575 71.19 -89.49 39.35
N LYS A 576 72.47 -89.11 39.46
CA LYS A 576 73.60 -90.05 39.57
C LYS A 576 73.55 -90.93 40.83
N ALA A 577 72.96 -90.44 41.92
CA ALA A 577 72.87 -91.19 43.17
C ALA A 577 71.85 -92.36 43.11
N ALA A 578 70.80 -92.27 42.29
CA ALA A 578 69.75 -93.28 42.23
C ALA A 578 70.20 -94.57 41.51
N ILE A 579 71.01 -94.45 40.45
CA ILE A 579 71.40 -95.57 39.59
C ILE A 579 72.28 -96.59 40.34
N LEU A 580 73.10 -96.15 41.30
CA LEU A 580 73.97 -97.04 42.07
C LEU A 580 73.21 -97.92 43.06
N GLN A 581 72.03 -97.50 43.51
CA GLN A 581 71.27 -98.19 44.54
C GLN A 581 70.54 -99.43 44.00
N ASP A 582 70.01 -99.35 42.78
CA ASP A 582 69.25 -100.43 42.15
C ASP A 582 70.11 -101.64 41.76
N SER A 583 71.41 -101.43 41.51
CA SER A 583 72.32 -102.50 41.06
C SER A 583 72.53 -103.61 42.09
N LEU A 584 72.44 -103.34 43.40
CA LEU A 584 72.90 -104.31 44.40
C LEU A 584 71.75 -105.15 44.99
N LEU A 585 70.53 -104.61 45.00
CA LEU A 585 69.33 -105.35 45.38
C LEU A 585 69.09 -106.59 44.50
N ALA A 586 69.50 -106.54 43.22
CA ALA A 586 69.38 -107.67 42.31
C ALA A 586 70.20 -108.91 42.73
N GLN A 587 71.32 -108.75 43.45
CA GLN A 587 72.16 -109.89 43.84
C GLN A 587 71.59 -110.69 45.03
N VAL A 588 70.75 -110.07 45.87
CA VAL A 588 70.12 -110.72 47.04
C VAL A 588 69.05 -111.73 46.62
N GLY A 589 68.35 -111.52 45.50
CA GLY A 589 67.23 -112.36 45.07
C GLY A 589 67.61 -113.76 44.59
N SER A 590 68.83 -113.94 44.07
CA SER A 590 69.23 -115.17 43.37
C SER A 590 69.41 -116.40 44.28
N HIS A 591 69.88 -116.24 45.52
CA HIS A 591 70.38 -117.39 46.30
C HIS A 591 69.37 -118.03 47.26
N ILE A 592 68.26 -117.34 47.56
CA ILE A 592 67.15 -117.89 48.36
C ILE A 592 66.39 -118.98 47.57
N ASP A 593 66.36 -118.86 46.24
CA ASP A 593 65.50 -119.66 45.37
C ASP A 593 65.97 -121.11 45.18
N VAL A 594 67.22 -121.42 45.54
CA VAL A 594 67.80 -122.74 45.24
C VAL A 594 67.50 -123.79 46.31
N ILE A 595 67.46 -123.48 47.60
CA ILE A 595 67.54 -124.56 48.62
C ILE A 595 66.19 -124.86 49.29
N ILE A 596 65.18 -124.03 49.06
CA ILE A 596 63.76 -124.40 49.21
C ILE A 596 63.45 -125.66 48.37
N LYS A 597 64.07 -125.83 47.20
CA LYS A 597 63.86 -127.00 46.32
C LYS A 597 64.34 -128.34 46.91
N ALA A 598 65.22 -128.35 47.93
CA ALA A 598 65.70 -129.58 48.56
C ALA A 598 64.76 -130.11 49.68
N LYS A 599 63.93 -129.23 50.27
CA LYS A 599 62.88 -129.58 51.24
C LYS A 599 61.78 -130.47 50.63
N GLU A 600 61.51 -130.33 49.33
CA GLU A 600 60.36 -130.95 48.66
C GLU A 600 60.59 -132.36 48.13
N HIS A 601 61.83 -132.76 47.83
CA HIS A 601 62.03 -134.06 47.18
C HIS A 601 61.93 -135.26 48.17
N ALA A 602 62.35 -135.14 49.43
CA ALA A 602 62.46 -136.32 50.31
C ALA A 602 61.20 -136.68 51.12
N ALA A 603 60.32 -135.72 51.44
CA ALA A 603 58.98 -135.99 51.99
C ALA A 603 58.06 -136.72 50.98
N ASN A 604 58.34 -136.56 49.69
CA ASN A 604 57.57 -137.14 48.59
C ASN A 604 58.01 -138.55 48.22
N SER A 605 59.20 -138.98 48.64
CA SER A 605 59.61 -140.37 48.52
C SER A 605 58.95 -141.28 49.56
N LEU A 606 57.62 -141.29 49.52
CA LEU A 606 56.96 -142.57 49.42
C LEU A 606 56.91 -143.29 50.79
N ARG A 607 56.00 -142.91 51.69
CA ARG A 607 54.58 -142.56 51.44
C ARG A 607 53.83 -143.50 50.48
N SER A 608 54.52 -144.37 49.74
CA SER A 608 53.92 -145.11 48.63
C SER A 608 54.16 -146.60 48.71
N ILE A 609 54.84 -147.07 49.77
CA ILE A 609 54.92 -148.50 50.10
C ILE A 609 54.50 -148.74 51.58
N LYS A 610 53.67 -147.91 52.26
CA LYS A 610 52.19 -147.80 52.08
C LYS A 610 51.67 -148.96 51.27
N SER A 611 50.53 -149.48 51.67
CA SER A 611 49.65 -150.13 50.70
C SER A 611 50.34 -151.23 49.94
N LEU A 612 50.31 -152.40 50.54
CA LEU A 612 49.99 -153.66 49.88
C LEU A 612 50.65 -154.69 50.79
N ALA A 613 50.24 -154.74 52.07
CA ALA A 613 48.83 -154.80 52.47
C ALA A 613 48.21 -155.94 51.66
N GLU A 614 48.18 -157.11 52.29
CA GLU A 614 46.98 -157.36 53.08
C GLU A 614 45.80 -157.10 52.16
N THR A 615 45.62 -157.96 51.17
CA THR A 615 44.52 -158.92 51.18
C THR A 615 44.44 -159.62 49.82
N GLN A 616 44.41 -160.95 49.92
CA GLN A 616 43.90 -161.95 48.94
C GLN A 616 44.87 -162.56 47.93
#